data_AF-A0A2K3JT72-F1
#
_entry.id   AF-A0A2K3JT72-F1
#
_cell.length_a   1.000
_cell.length_b   1.000
_cell.length_c   1.000
_cell.angle_alpha   90.00
_cell.angle_beta   90.00
_cell.angle_gamma   90.00
#
_symmetry.space_group_name_H-M   'P 1'
#
loop_
_entity.id
_entity.type
_entity.pdbx_description
1 polymer ?
#
loop_
_entity_poly.entity_id
_entity_poly.type
_entity_poly.pdbx_seq_one_letter_code
_entity_poly.pdbx_strand_id
1 'polypeptide(L)'
;GGRQGWIKTATRVFQALRITVNDELKTLEDSLYSCFDCLAPGGRLAVISFHSLEDRIVKQTFLNIIKRNDDIPEGESCNSDLRKIIDEIKEKEAWIKQVLHGSDGIILTKRPITPSEEEESLNRRCRSAKLRVIQKL
;
A
#
# COMPACT_ATOMS: atom_id res chain seq x y z
N GLY A 1 33.01 13.70 10.84
CA GLY A 1 31.66 13.15 11.07
C GLY A 1 30.48 14.12 10.87
N GLY A 2 30.67 15.44 10.63
CA GLY A 2 29.55 16.40 10.67
C GLY A 2 28.77 16.65 9.36
N ARG A 3 29.43 16.57 8.19
CA ARG A 3 28.80 16.93 6.90
C ARG A 3 27.66 16.00 6.47
N GLN A 4 27.78 14.69 6.73
CA GLN A 4 26.77 13.71 6.33
C GLN A 4 25.46 13.85 7.12
N GLY A 5 25.55 14.25 8.40
CA GLY A 5 24.37 14.50 9.25
C GLY A 5 23.58 15.71 8.77
N TRP A 6 24.26 16.81 8.45
CA TRP A 6 23.65 18.04 7.93
C TRP A 6 22.90 17.83 6.62
N ILE A 7 23.47 17.07 5.68
CA ILE A 7 22.80 16.75 4.41
C ILE A 7 21.51 15.96 4.67
N LYS A 8 21.53 14.97 5.57
CA LYS A 8 20.32 14.21 5.93
C LYS A 8 19.25 15.10 6.57
N THR A 9 19.64 16.02 7.44
CA THR A 9 18.71 16.96 8.08
C THR A 9 18.09 17.91 7.06
N ALA A 10 18.90 18.55 6.21
CA ALA A 10 18.42 19.44 5.17
C ALA A 10 17.46 18.72 4.21
N THR A 11 17.81 17.53 3.71
CA THR A 11 16.92 16.76 2.82
C THR A 11 15.56 16.47 3.45
N ARG A 12 15.51 16.14 4.75
CA ARG A 12 14.23 15.92 5.46
C ARG A 12 13.42 17.20 5.61
N VAL A 13 14.08 18.34 5.86
CA VAL A 13 13.41 19.66 5.95
C VAL A 13 12.84 20.07 4.59
N PHE A 14 13.62 19.96 3.51
CA PHE A 14 13.14 20.26 2.16
C PHE A 14 12.02 19.30 1.73
N GLN A 15 12.09 18.03 2.11
CA GLN A 15 11.00 17.07 1.87
C GLN A 15 9.72 17.49 2.61
N ALA A 16 9.82 17.87 3.88
CA ALA A 16 8.67 18.32 4.66
C ALA A 16 8.07 19.61 4.07
N LEU A 17 8.91 20.57 3.69
CA LEU A 17 8.47 21.80 3.04
C LEU A 17 7.74 21.51 1.73
N ARG A 18 8.30 20.63 0.89
CA ARG A 18 7.69 20.23 -0.38
C ARG A 18 6.31 19.62 -0.17
N ILE A 19 6.21 18.70 0.79
CA ILE A 19 4.94 18.06 1.16
C ILE A 19 3.90 19.10 1.61
N THR A 20 4.28 20.01 2.51
CA THR A 20 3.35 20.99 3.11
C THR A 20 2.95 22.07 2.11
N VAL A 21 3.87 22.57 1.29
CA VAL A 21 3.59 23.65 0.33
C VAL A 21 2.64 23.19 -0.78
N ASN A 22 2.78 21.94 -1.22
CA ASN A 22 2.03 21.39 -2.34
C ASN A 22 0.80 20.56 -1.91
N ASP A 23 0.53 20.45 -0.61
CA ASP A 23 -0.49 19.56 -0.03
C ASP A 23 -0.45 18.14 -0.64
N GLU A 24 0.78 17.63 -0.86
CA GLU A 24 1.05 16.42 -1.66
C GLU A 24 0.33 15.18 -1.12
N LEU A 25 0.21 15.07 0.21
CA LEU A 25 -0.36 13.88 0.86
C LEU A 25 -1.88 13.80 0.72
N LYS A 26 -2.57 14.93 0.88
CA LYS A 26 -4.02 14.99 0.73
C LYS A 26 -4.42 14.82 -0.72
N THR A 27 -3.71 15.51 -1.61
CA THR A 27 -3.90 15.38 -3.07
C THR A 27 -3.69 13.93 -3.51
N LEU A 28 -2.68 13.24 -2.97
CA LEU A 28 -2.46 11.82 -3.24
C LEU A 28 -3.66 10.98 -2.80
N GLU A 29 -4.13 11.12 -1.56
CA GLU A 29 -5.28 10.36 -1.05
C GLU A 29 -6.55 10.57 -1.89
N ASP A 30 -6.92 11.84 -2.14
CA ASP A 30 -8.10 12.19 -2.93
C ASP A 30 -8.01 11.65 -4.37
N SER A 31 -6.81 11.72 -4.96
CA SER A 31 -6.56 11.19 -6.30
C SER A 31 -6.68 9.67 -6.37
N LEU A 32 -6.30 8.93 -5.31
CA LEU A 32 -6.41 7.48 -5.27
C LEU A 32 -7.86 7.01 -5.26
N TYR A 33 -8.72 7.66 -4.48
CA TYR A 33 -10.17 7.38 -4.50
C TYR A 33 -10.77 7.72 -5.86
N SER A 34 -10.47 8.91 -6.38
CA SER A 34 -10.99 9.35 -7.69
C SER A 34 -10.57 8.41 -8.82
N CYS A 35 -9.30 8.02 -8.87
CA CYS A 35 -8.78 7.07 -9.84
C CYS A 35 -9.47 5.70 -9.72
N PHE A 36 -9.69 5.21 -8.50
CA PHE A 36 -10.35 3.93 -8.28
C PHE A 36 -11.83 3.97 -8.70
N ASP A 37 -12.54 5.04 -8.39
CA ASP A 37 -13.93 5.24 -8.79
C ASP A 37 -14.07 5.29 -10.31
N CYS A 38 -13.11 5.89 -11.02
CA CYS A 38 -13.06 5.95 -12.48
C CYS A 38 -12.71 4.62 -13.17
N LEU A 39 -12.20 3.60 -12.46
CA LEU A 39 -11.89 2.31 -13.07
C LEU A 39 -13.17 1.57 -13.50
N ALA A 40 -13.09 0.88 -14.64
CA ALA A 40 -14.08 -0.13 -15.00
C ALA A 40 -13.93 -1.38 -14.08
N PRO A 41 -14.99 -2.19 -13.91
CA PRO A 41 -14.88 -3.51 -13.28
C PRO A 41 -13.75 -4.34 -13.91
N GLY A 42 -12.92 -4.97 -13.08
CA GLY A 42 -11.69 -5.65 -13.50
C GLY A 42 -10.49 -4.75 -13.81
N GLY A 43 -10.67 -3.43 -13.82
CA GLY A 43 -9.60 -2.44 -14.03
C GLY A 43 -8.59 -2.43 -12.87
N ARG A 44 -7.34 -2.05 -13.14
CA ARG A 44 -6.24 -2.07 -12.15
C ARG A 44 -5.65 -0.69 -11.94
N LEU A 45 -5.44 -0.33 -10.66
CA LEU A 45 -4.71 0.85 -10.25
C LEU A 45 -3.33 0.42 -9.71
N ALA A 46 -2.27 0.87 -10.37
CA ALA A 46 -0.89 0.64 -9.96
C ALA A 46 -0.26 1.96 -9.51
N VAL A 47 0.37 1.97 -8.33
CA VAL A 47 0.94 3.18 -7.72
C VAL A 47 2.38 2.93 -7.31
N ILE A 48 3.28 3.80 -7.75
CA ILE A 48 4.70 3.80 -7.34
C ILE A 48 4.93 4.95 -6.38
N SER A 49 5.39 4.64 -5.17
CA SER A 49 5.73 5.62 -4.14
C SER A 49 7.23 5.59 -3.85
N PHE A 50 7.84 6.73 -3.55
CA PHE A 50 9.28 6.82 -3.28
C PHE A 50 9.56 7.09 -1.79
N HIS A 51 8.57 7.58 -1.07
CA HIS A 51 8.70 7.94 0.34
C HIS A 51 7.80 7.09 1.23
N SER A 52 8.21 6.89 2.48
CA SER A 52 7.46 6.06 3.44
C SER A 52 6.09 6.63 3.78
N LEU A 53 5.93 7.96 3.78
CA LEU A 53 4.63 8.61 4.01
C LEU A 53 3.65 8.32 2.87
N GLU A 54 4.11 8.44 1.62
CA GLU A 54 3.31 8.10 0.43
C GLU A 54 2.91 6.62 0.44
N ASP A 55 3.85 5.70 0.62
CA ASP A 55 3.55 4.24 0.67
C ASP A 55 2.55 3.90 1.77
N ARG A 56 2.65 4.59 2.92
CA ARG A 56 1.71 4.42 4.01
C ARG A 56 0.31 4.88 3.61
N ILE A 57 0.16 6.03 2.96
CA ILE A 57 -1.13 6.52 2.48
C ILE A 57 -1.72 5.53 1.49
N VAL A 58 -0.96 5.14 0.44
CA VAL A 58 -1.41 4.18 -0.57
C VAL A 58 -1.90 2.87 0.07
N LYS A 59 -1.12 2.34 1.02
CA LYS A 59 -1.51 1.12 1.76
C LYS A 59 -2.82 1.31 2.52
N GLN A 60 -2.98 2.42 3.25
CA GLN A 60 -4.20 2.65 4.03
C GLN A 60 -5.40 2.88 3.13
N THR A 61 -5.28 3.68 2.07
CA THR A 61 -6.34 3.90 1.09
C THR A 61 -6.80 2.59 0.46
N PHE A 62 -5.87 1.72 0.02
CA PHE A 62 -6.23 0.42 -0.54
C PHE A 62 -6.94 -0.47 0.49
N LEU A 63 -6.51 -0.44 1.75
CA LEU A 63 -7.18 -1.17 2.83
C LEU A 63 -8.58 -0.62 3.15
N ASN A 64 -8.78 0.69 3.05
CA ASN A 64 -10.08 1.31 3.27
C ASN A 64 -11.06 0.97 2.13
N ILE A 65 -10.57 0.98 0.88
CA ILE A 65 -11.38 0.61 -0.30
C ILE A 65 -11.93 -0.81 -0.16
N ILE A 66 -11.11 -1.78 0.28
CA ILE A 66 -11.59 -3.17 0.43
C ILE A 66 -12.51 -3.39 1.65
N LYS A 67 -12.47 -2.50 2.64
CA LYS A 67 -13.20 -2.62 3.92
C LYS A 67 -14.55 -1.93 3.94
N ARG A 68 -14.95 -1.24 2.87
CA ARG A 68 -16.12 -0.34 2.84
C ARG A 68 -17.48 -1.02 3.09
N ASN A 69 -17.53 -2.33 3.37
CA ASN A 69 -18.73 -3.10 3.74
C ASN A 69 -18.55 -4.14 4.88
N ASP A 70 -17.49 -4.07 5.70
CA ASP A 70 -17.49 -4.82 6.97
C ASP A 70 -18.14 -3.96 8.08
N ASP A 71 -19.47 -3.81 8.04
CA ASP A 71 -20.25 -3.77 9.29
C ASP A 71 -20.23 -5.20 9.86
N ILE A 72 -19.09 -5.62 10.38
CA ILE A 72 -19.03 -6.73 11.31
C ILE A 72 -19.20 -6.08 12.69
N PRO A 73 -20.36 -6.21 13.34
CA PRO A 73 -20.49 -5.78 14.73
C PRO A 73 -19.42 -6.49 15.55
N GLU A 74 -18.64 -5.72 16.31
CA GLU A 74 -17.74 -6.27 17.33
C GLU A 74 -18.57 -7.07 18.33
N GLY A 75 -18.72 -8.37 18.07
CA GLY A 75 -19.40 -9.28 18.99
C GLY A 75 -20.28 -10.29 18.31
N GLU A 76 -19.70 -11.37 17.79
CA GLU A 76 -20.31 -12.69 17.91
C GLU A 76 -19.22 -13.76 18.01
N SER A 77 -19.16 -14.37 19.20
CA SER A 77 -18.27 -15.47 19.54
C SER A 77 -18.78 -16.75 18.89
N CYS A 78 -17.98 -17.41 18.04
CA CYS A 78 -18.18 -18.84 17.81
C CYS A 78 -16.95 -19.63 17.34
N ASN A 79 -16.76 -20.75 18.05
CA ASN A 79 -16.00 -21.98 17.84
C ASN A 79 -14.51 -21.93 17.45
N SER A 80 -13.68 -22.23 18.46
CA SER A 80 -12.23 -22.42 18.40
C SER A 80 -11.75 -23.45 17.36
N ASP A 81 -12.63 -24.34 16.92
CA ASP A 81 -12.28 -25.47 16.06
C ASP A 81 -12.28 -25.10 14.57
N LEU A 82 -13.17 -24.18 14.15
CA LEU A 82 -13.15 -23.63 12.79
C LEU A 82 -11.92 -22.74 12.56
N ARG A 83 -11.49 -22.00 13.59
CA ARG A 83 -10.28 -21.16 13.55
C ARG A 83 -9.02 -21.98 13.27
N LYS A 84 -8.88 -23.14 13.91
CA LYS A 84 -7.74 -24.05 13.71
C LYS A 84 -7.70 -24.64 12.30
N ILE A 85 -8.85 -25.07 11.78
CA ILE A 85 -8.95 -25.60 10.40
C ILE A 85 -8.60 -24.49 9.38
N ILE A 86 -9.08 -23.26 9.60
CA ILE A 86 -8.75 -22.11 8.76
C ILE A 86 -7.26 -21.77 8.83
N ASP A 87 -6.64 -21.87 10.00
CA ASP A 87 -5.22 -21.55 10.19
C ASP A 87 -4.29 -22.61 9.58
N GLU A 88 -4.66 -23.90 9.60
CA GLU A 88 -3.94 -24.97 8.89
C GLU A 88 -4.06 -24.84 7.35
N ILE A 89 -5.23 -24.46 6.84
CA ILE A 89 -5.43 -24.18 5.41
C ILE A 89 -4.66 -22.91 5.01
N LYS A 90 -4.61 -21.89 5.87
CA LYS A 90 -3.81 -20.66 5.65
C LYS A 90 -2.32 -20.94 5.56
N GLU A 91 -1.76 -21.87 6.33
CA GLU A 91 -0.33 -22.20 6.27
C GLU A 91 0.08 -22.83 4.94
N LYS A 92 -0.74 -23.74 4.39
CA LYS A 92 -0.49 -24.35 3.08
C LYS A 92 -0.74 -23.41 1.90
N GLU A 93 -1.60 -22.40 2.05
CA GLU A 93 -1.84 -21.36 1.04
C GLU A 93 -1.08 -20.04 1.27
N ALA A 94 -0.20 -19.98 2.26
CA ALA A 94 0.47 -18.75 2.70
C ALA A 94 1.37 -18.11 1.63
N TRP A 95 1.86 -18.90 0.68
CA TRP A 95 2.64 -18.44 -0.47
C TRP A 95 1.75 -18.03 -1.65
N ILE A 96 0.48 -18.46 -1.66
CA ILE A 96 -0.51 -18.19 -2.73
C ILE A 96 -1.39 -16.96 -2.38
N LYS A 97 -1.56 -16.59 -1.11
CA LYS A 97 -2.39 -15.43 -0.70
C LYS A 97 -1.59 -14.12 -0.51
N GLN A 98 -0.86 -13.69 -1.54
CA GLN A 98 -0.38 -12.29 -1.64
C GLN A 98 -1.51 -11.29 -1.94
N VAL A 99 -2.71 -11.83 -2.19
CA VAL A 99 -3.89 -11.11 -2.64
C VAL A 99 -4.89 -10.96 -1.48
N LEU A 100 -5.38 -9.75 -1.23
CA LEU A 100 -6.47 -9.48 -0.28
C LEU A 100 -7.73 -9.15 -1.07
N HIS A 101 -8.81 -9.87 -0.79
CA HIS A 101 -10.11 -9.66 -1.41
C HIS A 101 -10.98 -8.81 -0.49
N GLY A 102 -11.72 -7.86 -1.04
CA GLY A 102 -12.78 -7.11 -0.35
C GLY A 102 -14.01 -6.98 -1.23
N SER A 103 -14.99 -6.20 -0.77
CA SER A 103 -16.25 -6.00 -1.49
C SER A 103 -16.07 -5.27 -2.81
N ASP A 104 -15.26 -4.21 -2.80
CA ASP A 104 -15.16 -3.26 -3.92
C ASP A 104 -13.92 -3.52 -4.79
N GLY A 105 -12.96 -4.31 -4.30
CA GLY A 105 -11.71 -4.55 -5.00
C GLY A 105 -10.83 -5.66 -4.40
N ILE A 106 -9.79 -6.00 -5.14
CA ILE A 106 -8.79 -7.02 -4.82
C ILE A 106 -7.41 -6.35 -4.78
N ILE A 107 -6.75 -6.32 -3.63
CA ILE A 107 -5.34 -5.89 -3.53
C ILE A 107 -4.47 -7.03 -4.02
N LEU A 108 -3.72 -6.81 -5.10
CA LEU A 108 -2.85 -7.84 -5.69
C LEU A 108 -1.49 -7.95 -4.97
N THR A 109 -1.04 -6.87 -4.32
CA THR A 109 0.28 -6.78 -3.70
C THR A 109 0.18 -6.46 -2.20
N LYS A 110 0.08 -7.48 -1.34
CA LYS A 110 0.10 -7.29 0.12
C LYS A 110 1.40 -6.66 0.62
N ARG A 111 2.53 -7.09 0.04
CA ARG A 111 3.85 -6.46 0.22
C ARG A 111 4.14 -5.62 -1.03
N PRO A 112 4.76 -4.43 -0.88
CA PRO A 112 5.12 -3.63 -2.03
C PRO A 112 6.18 -4.36 -2.86
N ILE A 113 6.10 -4.24 -4.19
CA ILE A 113 7.15 -4.69 -5.09
C ILE A 113 8.25 -3.62 -5.05
N THR A 114 9.49 -4.05 -4.82
CA THR A 114 10.67 -3.19 -4.79
C THR A 114 11.58 -3.48 -5.99
N PRO A 115 12.41 -2.51 -6.42
CA PRO A 115 13.38 -2.73 -7.48
C PRO A 115 14.33 -3.88 -7.20
N SER A 116 14.88 -4.47 -8.26
CA SER A 116 16.00 -5.42 -8.16
C SER A 116 17.34 -4.69 -8.02
N GLU A 117 18.38 -5.39 -7.58
CA GLU A 117 19.75 -4.83 -7.48
C GLU A 117 20.27 -4.34 -8.85
N GLU A 118 19.93 -5.06 -9.92
CA GLU A 118 20.25 -4.66 -11.30
C GLU A 118 19.59 -3.31 -11.65
N GLU A 119 18.31 -3.15 -11.33
CA GLU A 119 17.57 -1.90 -11.59
C GLU A 119 18.15 -0.73 -10.78
N GLU A 120 18.52 -0.95 -9.51
CA GLU A 120 19.14 0.06 -8.67
C GLU A 120 20.50 0.51 -9.19
N SER A 121 21.27 -0.40 -9.79
CA SER A 121 22.56 -0.10 -10.40
C SER A 121 22.41 0.81 -11.64
N LEU A 122 21.37 0.59 -12.44
CA LEU A 122 21.05 1.39 -13.63
C LEU A 122 20.41 2.73 -13.29
N ASN A 123 19.56 2.75 -12.25
CA ASN A 123 18.84 3.94 -11.83
C ASN A 123 18.83 4.10 -10.31
N ARG A 124 19.81 4.83 -9.79
CA ARG A 124 19.91 5.11 -8.35
C ARG A 124 18.68 5.79 -7.74
N ARG A 125 17.80 6.44 -8.54
CA ARG A 125 16.56 7.05 -8.04
C ARG A 125 15.48 6.02 -7.72
N CYS A 126 15.54 4.81 -8.28
CA CYS A 126 14.53 3.77 -8.02
C CYS A 126 14.70 3.11 -6.64
N ARG A 127 15.87 3.16 -6.00
CA ARG A 127 16.22 2.47 -4.72
C ARG A 127 15.20 2.56 -3.56
N SER A 128 14.25 3.49 -3.61
CA SER A 128 13.24 3.69 -2.56
C SER A 128 11.81 3.50 -3.06
N ALA A 129 11.66 3.18 -4.34
CA ALA A 129 10.41 2.92 -5.02
C ALA A 129 9.72 1.69 -4.42
N LYS A 130 8.41 1.81 -4.28
CA LYS A 130 7.50 0.77 -3.80
C LYS A 130 6.28 0.79 -4.68
N LEU A 131 6.06 -0.30 -5.40
CA LEU A 131 4.90 -0.50 -6.25
C LEU A 131 3.81 -1.26 -5.49
N ARG A 132 2.58 -0.75 -5.54
CA ARG A 132 1.38 -1.40 -5.04
C ARG A 132 0.29 -1.43 -6.11
N VAL A 133 -0.50 -2.50 -6.15
CA VAL A 133 -1.56 -2.69 -7.14
C VAL A 133 -2.86 -3.16 -6.48
N ILE A 134 -3.97 -2.54 -6.87
CA ILE A 134 -5.35 -2.95 -6.56
C ILE A 134 -6.14 -3.12 -7.86
N GLN A 135 -7.04 -4.09 -7.89
CA GLN A 135 -7.99 -4.32 -8.98
C GLN A 135 -9.40 -4.00 -8.49
N LYS A 136 -10.20 -3.28 -9.28
CA LYS A 136 -11.62 -3.07 -9.01
C LYS A 136 -12.42 -4.30 -9.38
N LEU A 137 -13.42 -4.64 -8.57
CA LEU A 137 -14.35 -5.73 -8.86
C LEU A 137 -15.47 -5.29 -9.81
#